data_AF-A0A7X9QDV5-F1
#
_entry.id   AF-A0A7X9QDV5-F1
#
_cell.length_a   1.000
_cell.length_b   1.000
_cell.length_c   1.000
_cell.angle_alpha   90.00
_cell.angle_beta   90.00
_cell.angle_gamma   90.00
#
_symmetry.space_group_name_H-M   'P 1'
#
loop_
_entity.id
_entity.type
_entity.pdbx_description
1 polymer ?
#
loop_
_entity_poly.entity_id
_entity_poly.type
_entity_poly.pdbx_seq_one_letter_code
_entity_poly.pdbx_strand_id
1 'polypeptide(L)'
;MIAVRDLRGRPFDLADVVPRAELNIDAALAKVQPIIDAVRARGVAALDEYAEAFDGVRPPALRVPADVVRTALADLDPDVRTALTESIRRARLVHRDQRREEHTTVLGDGARVVERWLPVARVGLYVPGGRAVYPSSVVMNVVAAQEAGVPSLAIASPPQAENGGGAAPTR
;
A
#
# COMPACT_ATOMS: atom_id res chain seq x y z
N MET A 1 -5.00 15.87 -22.01
CA MET A 1 -4.51 15.25 -23.26
C MET A 1 -3.14 15.84 -23.52
N ILE A 2 -2.07 15.06 -23.30
CA ILE A 2 -0.71 15.55 -23.57
C ILE A 2 -0.63 15.78 -25.08
N ALA A 3 -0.68 17.04 -25.50
CA ALA A 3 -0.55 17.40 -26.89
C ALA A 3 0.90 17.17 -27.30
N VAL A 4 1.18 16.04 -27.92
CA VAL A 4 2.49 15.75 -28.50
C VAL A 4 2.61 16.60 -29.77
N ARG A 5 3.19 17.80 -29.63
CA ARG A 5 3.56 18.65 -30.75
C ARG A 5 5.01 18.34 -31.12
N ASP A 6 5.22 17.63 -32.22
CA ASP A 6 6.54 17.51 -32.82
C ASP A 6 6.93 18.84 -33.47
N LEU A 7 7.80 19.60 -32.82
CA LEU A 7 8.26 20.89 -33.32
C LEU A 7 9.20 20.76 -34.55
N ARG A 8 9.51 19.53 -34.99
CA ARG A 8 10.44 19.24 -36.09
C ARG A 8 9.75 18.75 -37.38
N GLY A 9 8.44 18.51 -37.34
CA GLY A 9 7.62 18.19 -38.51
C GLY A 9 7.83 16.81 -39.13
N ARG A 10 8.31 15.81 -38.38
CA ARG A 10 8.52 14.45 -38.90
C ARG A 10 7.47 13.48 -38.36
N PRO A 11 6.87 12.61 -39.20
CA PRO A 11 6.00 11.55 -38.70
C PRO A 11 6.82 10.55 -37.87
N PHE A 12 6.32 10.17 -36.69
CA PHE A 12 6.89 9.10 -35.86
C PHE A 12 5.79 8.30 -35.14
N ASP A 13 6.08 7.05 -34.78
CA ASP A 13 5.21 6.24 -33.91
C ASP A 13 5.56 6.51 -32.44
N LEU A 14 4.54 6.78 -31.62
CA LEU A 14 4.70 6.98 -30.18
C LEU A 14 5.26 5.74 -29.48
N ALA A 15 4.98 4.53 -30.00
CA ALA A 15 5.51 3.29 -29.46
C ALA A 15 7.04 3.22 -29.62
N ASP A 16 7.60 3.81 -30.68
CA ASP A 16 9.05 3.83 -30.94
C ASP A 16 9.76 4.89 -30.09
N VAL A 17 9.07 5.99 -29.76
CA VAL A 17 9.64 7.12 -29.03
C VAL A 17 9.46 6.98 -27.51
N VAL A 18 8.41 6.28 -27.08
CA VAL A 18 8.12 6.00 -25.67
C VAL A 18 7.86 4.51 -25.49
N PRO A 19 8.85 3.64 -25.78
CA PRO A 19 8.68 2.21 -25.62
C PRO A 19 8.43 1.91 -24.14
N ARG A 20 7.42 1.08 -23.86
CA ARG A 20 7.26 0.49 -22.52
C ARG A 20 8.39 -0.51 -22.33
N ALA A 21 9.02 -0.51 -21.15
CA ALA A 21 10.00 -1.54 -20.82
C ALA A 21 9.34 -2.92 -20.91
N GLU A 22 9.97 -3.85 -21.65
CA GLU A 22 9.59 -5.25 -21.61
C GLU A 22 9.95 -5.82 -20.24
N LEU A 23 8.93 -6.10 -19.43
CA LEU A 23 9.10 -6.75 -18.14
C LEU A 23 9.17 -8.26 -18.38
N ASN A 24 10.32 -8.88 -18.06
CA ASN A 24 10.44 -10.34 -18.04
C ASN A 24 9.79 -10.89 -16.77
N ILE A 25 8.46 -11.07 -16.83
CA ILE A 25 7.64 -11.54 -15.71
C ILE A 25 8.05 -12.97 -15.32
N ASP A 26 8.33 -13.83 -16.28
CA ASP A 26 8.65 -15.25 -16.04
C ASP A 26 9.92 -15.41 -15.20
N ALA A 27 10.96 -14.60 -15.48
CA ALA A 27 12.19 -14.60 -14.69
C ALA A 27 11.96 -14.12 -13.23
N ALA A 28 11.02 -13.20 -13.01
CA ALA A 28 10.67 -12.76 -11.66
C ALA A 28 9.86 -13.83 -10.92
N LEU A 29 8.88 -14.45 -11.58
CA LEU A 29 8.05 -15.50 -11.00
C LEU A 29 8.87 -16.70 -10.54
N ALA A 30 9.85 -17.13 -11.35
CA ALA A 30 10.75 -18.23 -10.98
C ALA A 30 11.52 -17.97 -9.67
N LYS A 31 11.79 -16.71 -9.33
CA LYS A 31 12.47 -16.33 -8.08
C LYS A 31 11.51 -16.13 -6.91
N VAL A 32 10.30 -15.62 -7.15
CA VAL A 32 9.32 -15.29 -6.12
C VAL A 32 8.53 -16.52 -5.66
N GLN A 33 8.24 -17.46 -6.57
CA GLN A 33 7.42 -18.64 -6.25
C GLN A 33 7.99 -19.46 -5.07
N PRO A 34 9.31 -19.78 -5.01
CA PRO A 34 9.88 -20.50 -3.88
C PRO A 34 9.72 -19.75 -2.54
N ILE A 35 9.75 -18.42 -2.55
CA ILE A 35 9.57 -17.58 -1.35
C ILE A 35 8.15 -17.73 -0.83
N ILE A 36 7.15 -17.61 -1.72
CA ILE A 36 5.74 -17.77 -1.37
C ILE A 36 5.49 -19.16 -0.79
N ASP A 37 6.03 -20.21 -1.42
CA ASP A 37 5.84 -21.58 -0.98
C ASP A 37 6.52 -21.85 0.38
N ALA A 38 7.71 -21.30 0.60
CA ALA A 38 8.41 -21.37 1.89
C ALA A 38 7.61 -20.68 3.01
N VAL A 39 7.09 -19.47 2.76
CA VAL A 39 6.27 -18.74 3.74
C VAL A 39 4.95 -19.47 4.01
N ARG A 40 4.33 -20.07 2.98
CA ARG A 40 3.12 -20.88 3.16
C ARG A 40 3.37 -22.11 4.03
N ALA A 41 4.51 -22.78 3.85
CA ALA A 41 4.84 -24.01 4.56
C ALA A 41 5.39 -23.78 5.98
N ARG A 42 6.25 -22.78 6.15
CA ARG A 42 7.01 -22.55 7.41
C ARG A 42 6.59 -21.29 8.17
N GLY A 43 5.76 -20.44 7.59
CA GLY A 43 5.27 -19.22 8.25
C GLY A 43 6.40 -18.28 8.66
N VAL A 44 6.39 -17.87 9.93
CA VAL A 44 7.31 -16.86 10.49
C VAL A 44 8.78 -17.26 10.35
N ALA A 45 9.11 -18.55 10.46
CA ALA A 45 10.49 -19.01 10.32
C ALA A 45 11.07 -18.67 8.93
N ALA A 46 10.29 -18.85 7.86
CA ALA A 46 10.71 -18.46 6.51
C ALA A 46 10.78 -16.93 6.37
N LEU A 47 9.88 -16.18 7.02
CA LEU A 47 9.95 -14.71 7.01
C LEU A 47 11.24 -14.21 7.65
N ASP A 48 11.65 -14.76 8.79
CA ASP A 48 12.90 -14.37 9.45
C ASP A 48 14.13 -14.75 8.62
N GLU A 49 14.13 -15.91 7.96
CA GLU A 49 15.18 -16.32 7.01
C GLU A 49 15.32 -15.31 5.86
N TYR A 50 14.20 -14.90 5.26
CA TYR A 50 14.23 -13.94 4.15
C TYR A 50 14.52 -12.51 4.59
N ALA A 51 14.07 -12.09 5.77
CA ALA A 51 14.43 -10.79 6.34
C ALA A 51 15.94 -10.71 6.59
N GLU A 52 16.57 -11.77 7.10
CA GLU A 52 18.03 -11.82 7.24
C GLU A 52 18.74 -11.79 5.88
N ALA A 53 18.23 -12.56 4.90
CA ALA A 53 18.86 -12.68 3.59
C ALA A 53 18.74 -11.40 2.74
N PHE A 54 17.60 -10.70 2.80
CA PHE A 54 17.32 -9.54 1.96
C PHE A 54 17.51 -8.19 2.66
N ASP A 55 17.11 -8.10 3.93
CA ASP A 55 17.15 -6.87 4.72
C ASP A 55 18.34 -6.82 5.69
N GLY A 56 19.10 -7.92 5.80
CA GLY A 56 20.29 -8.02 6.66
C GLY A 56 19.98 -8.06 8.15
N VAL A 57 18.72 -8.29 8.53
CA VAL A 57 18.29 -8.25 9.93
C VAL A 57 17.14 -9.22 10.19
N ARG A 58 17.18 -9.90 11.34
CA ARG A 58 16.00 -10.60 11.89
C ARG A 58 15.29 -9.67 12.87
N PRO A 59 14.06 -9.22 12.60
CA PRO A 59 13.34 -8.38 13.53
C PRO A 59 13.07 -9.16 14.83
N PRO A 60 13.17 -8.53 16.01
CA PRO A 60 12.97 -9.21 17.29
C PRO A 60 11.51 -9.65 17.51
N ALA A 61 10.57 -9.08 16.75
CA ALA A 61 9.17 -9.47 16.74
C ALA A 61 8.57 -9.20 15.36
N LEU A 62 7.73 -10.12 14.89
CA LEU A 62 6.99 -9.96 13.63
C LEU A 62 6.02 -8.77 13.67
N ARG A 63 5.37 -8.54 14.82
CA ARG A 63 4.48 -7.40 15.04
C ARG A 63 5.26 -6.31 15.78
N VAL A 64 5.28 -5.11 15.20
CA VAL A 64 5.86 -3.93 15.86
C VAL A 64 5.17 -3.72 17.21
N PRO A 65 5.93 -3.67 18.33
CA PRO A 65 5.39 -3.45 19.66
C PRO A 65 4.64 -2.10 19.77
N ALA A 66 3.59 -2.07 20.59
CA ALA A 66 2.72 -0.89 20.70
C ALA A 66 3.44 0.32 21.33
N ASP A 67 4.39 0.08 22.21
CA ASP A 67 5.27 1.10 22.80
C ASP A 67 6.17 1.74 21.74
N VAL A 68 6.75 0.97 20.82
CA VAL A 68 7.55 1.51 19.70
C VAL A 68 6.72 2.47 18.86
N VAL A 69 5.46 2.13 18.57
CA VAL A 69 4.54 3.01 17.82
C VAL A 69 4.23 4.29 18.59
N ARG A 70 4.01 4.20 19.91
CA ARG A 70 3.75 5.38 20.76
C ARG A 70 4.96 6.31 20.82
N THR A 71 6.15 5.75 21.02
CA THR A 71 7.40 6.52 21.06
C THR A 71 7.64 7.20 19.71
N ALA A 72 7.49 6.49 18.60
CA ALA A 72 7.65 7.08 17.26
C ALA A 72 6.67 8.24 17.00
N LEU A 73 5.45 8.19 17.53
CA LEU A 73 4.50 9.29 17.45
C LEU A 73 4.85 10.46 18.38
N ALA A 74 5.40 10.17 19.56
CA ALA A 74 5.81 11.19 20.52
C ALA A 74 7.05 11.97 20.04
N ASP A 75 7.98 11.28 19.38
CA ASP A 75 9.22 11.84 18.86
C ASP A 75 9.07 12.51 17.49
N LEU A 76 7.88 12.40 16.87
CA LEU A 76 7.61 12.97 15.56
C LEU A 76 7.60 14.51 15.64
N ASP A 77 8.29 15.15 14.68
CA ASP A 77 8.28 16.60 14.52
C ASP A 77 6.83 17.14 14.48
N PRO A 78 6.47 18.14 15.32
CA PRO A 78 5.12 18.70 15.37
C PRO A 78 4.60 19.22 14.03
N ASP A 79 5.46 19.79 13.18
CA ASP A 79 5.08 20.32 11.87
C ASP A 79 4.76 19.17 10.91
N VAL A 80 5.56 18.10 10.95
CA VAL A 80 5.31 16.88 10.17
C VAL A 80 4.01 16.22 10.63
N ARG A 81 3.78 16.12 11.94
CA ARG A 81 2.54 15.59 12.50
C ARG A 81 1.32 16.40 12.04
N THR A 82 1.43 17.72 12.03
CA THR A 82 0.37 18.62 11.56
C THR A 82 0.09 18.41 10.08
N ALA A 83 1.14 18.35 9.25
CA ALA A 83 1.03 18.09 7.82
C ALA A 83 0.38 16.73 7.51
N LEU A 84 0.77 15.67 8.22
CA LEU A 84 0.17 14.34 8.06
C LEU A 84 -1.30 14.32 8.49
N THR A 85 -1.64 15.00 9.58
CA THR A 85 -3.02 15.10 10.07
C THR A 85 -3.91 15.81 9.03
N GLU A 86 -3.42 16.88 8.42
CA GLU A 86 -4.13 17.58 7.35
C GLU A 86 -4.25 16.72 6.08
N SER A 87 -3.20 15.98 5.72
CA SER A 87 -3.23 15.02 4.61
C SER A 87 -4.30 13.95 4.83
N ILE A 88 -4.35 13.35 6.03
CA ILE A 88 -5.37 12.37 6.42
C ILE A 88 -6.77 12.97 6.33
N ARG A 89 -6.97 14.20 6.83
CA ARG A 89 -8.27 14.88 6.79
C ARG A 89 -8.76 15.05 5.35
N ARG A 90 -7.89 15.53 4.45
CA ARG A 90 -8.23 15.72 3.03
C ARG A 90 -8.48 14.39 2.31
N ALA A 91 -7.63 13.39 2.55
CA ALA A 91 -7.81 12.06 1.97
C ALA A 91 -9.15 11.45 2.38
N ARG A 92 -9.54 11.59 3.66
CA ARG A 92 -10.84 11.10 4.16
C ARG A 92 -12.01 11.78 3.48
N LEU A 93 -11.95 13.11 3.32
CA LEU A 93 -13.01 13.87 2.66
C LEU A 93 -13.26 13.34 1.24
N VAL A 94 -12.19 13.14 0.47
CA VAL A 94 -12.29 12.65 -0.91
C VAL A 94 -12.79 11.20 -0.98
N HIS A 95 -12.24 10.29 -0.18
CA HIS A 95 -12.66 8.88 -0.22
C HIS A 95 -14.08 8.68 0.28
N ARG A 96 -14.54 9.50 1.23
CA ARG A 96 -15.93 9.48 1.69
C ARG A 96 -16.90 9.86 0.58
N ASP A 97 -16.59 10.91 -0.19
CA ASP A 97 -17.42 11.38 -1.30
C ASP A 97 -17.53 10.34 -2.44
N GLN A 98 -16.54 9.45 -2.56
CA GLN A 98 -16.54 8.36 -3.54
C GLN A 98 -17.37 7.13 -3.10
N ARG A 99 -17.90 7.10 -1.88
CA ARG A 99 -18.69 5.96 -1.40
C ARG A 99 -20.00 5.89 -2.16
N ARG A 100 -20.27 4.71 -2.75
CA ARG A 100 -21.54 4.42 -3.41
C ARG A 100 -22.59 4.09 -2.36
N GLU A 101 -23.79 4.60 -2.59
CA GLU A 101 -24.98 4.27 -1.79
C GLU A 101 -25.64 2.99 -2.31
N GLU A 102 -26.46 2.38 -1.46
CA GLU A 102 -27.31 1.27 -1.85
C GLU A 102 -28.33 1.74 -2.90
N HIS A 103 -28.44 1.01 -4.00
CA HIS A 103 -29.36 1.35 -5.08
C HIS A 103 -30.42 0.28 -5.22
N THR A 104 -31.70 0.67 -5.26
CA THR A 104 -32.82 -0.26 -5.45
C THR A 104 -33.51 0.02 -6.77
N THR A 105 -33.59 -1.00 -7.64
CA THR A 105 -34.35 -0.96 -8.89
C THR A 105 -35.66 -1.73 -8.72
N VAL A 106 -36.79 -1.06 -8.96
CA VAL A 106 -38.12 -1.68 -8.94
C VAL A 106 -38.50 -2.10 -10.35
N LEU A 107 -38.85 -3.38 -10.52
CA LEU A 107 -39.16 -3.98 -11.82
C LEU A 107 -40.67 -4.18 -12.03
N GLY A 108 -41.45 -4.07 -10.95
CA GLY A 108 -42.90 -4.27 -10.92
C GLY A 108 -43.37 -4.58 -9.50
N ASP A 109 -44.65 -4.89 -9.33
CA ASP A 109 -45.24 -5.18 -8.02
C ASP A 109 -44.54 -6.37 -7.34
N GLY A 110 -43.99 -6.11 -6.15
CA GLY A 110 -43.23 -7.11 -5.37
C GLY A 110 -41.82 -7.43 -5.91
N ALA A 111 -41.46 -6.98 -7.12
CA ALA A 111 -40.17 -7.27 -7.75
C ALA A 111 -39.19 -6.11 -7.60
N ARG A 112 -38.17 -6.29 -6.76
CA ARG A 112 -37.08 -5.31 -6.56
C ARG A 112 -35.71 -5.98 -6.57
N VAL A 113 -34.71 -5.29 -7.12
CA VAL A 113 -33.29 -5.66 -7.08
C VAL A 113 -32.55 -4.61 -6.28
N VAL A 114 -31.72 -5.04 -5.34
CA VAL A 114 -30.94 -4.15 -4.46
C VAL A 114 -29.45 -4.39 -4.71
N GLU A 115 -28.74 -3.36 -5.12
CA GLU A 115 -27.28 -3.35 -5.22
C GLU A 115 -26.69 -2.77 -3.93
N ARG A 116 -25.78 -3.53 -3.30
CA ARG A 116 -25.10 -3.17 -2.05
C ARG A 116 -23.60 -3.20 -2.22
N TRP A 117 -22.93 -2.23 -1.60
CA TRP A 117 -21.48 -2.14 -1.54
C TRP A 117 -21.01 -2.50 -0.13
N LEU A 118 -20.44 -3.70 0.02
CA LEU A 118 -19.94 -4.20 1.29
C LEU A 118 -18.41 -4.15 1.32
N PRO A 119 -17.79 -3.75 2.45
CA PRO A 119 -16.35 -3.81 2.58
C PRO A 119 -15.85 -5.25 2.60
N VAL A 120 -14.63 -5.44 2.13
CA VAL A 120 -13.89 -6.67 2.40
C VAL A 120 -13.65 -6.82 3.90
N ALA A 121 -13.58 -8.06 4.39
CA ALA A 121 -13.43 -8.34 5.81
C ALA A 121 -12.04 -7.96 6.36
N ARG A 122 -10.99 -8.09 5.55
CA ARG A 122 -9.61 -7.76 5.96
C ARG A 122 -8.75 -7.36 4.76
N VAL A 123 -7.87 -6.39 4.97
CA VAL A 123 -6.85 -5.99 3.98
C VAL A 123 -5.44 -6.06 4.57
N GLY A 124 -4.48 -6.43 3.71
CA GLY A 124 -3.05 -6.26 3.94
C GLY A 124 -2.55 -5.11 3.07
N LEU A 125 -1.77 -4.20 3.65
CA LEU A 125 -1.23 -3.02 2.99
C LEU A 125 0.29 -3.09 3.05
N TYR A 126 0.94 -3.17 1.90
CA TYR A 126 2.39 -3.16 1.83
C TYR A 126 2.92 -1.73 1.68
N VAL A 127 3.89 -1.38 2.50
CA VAL A 127 4.57 -0.09 2.49
C VAL A 127 6.05 -0.37 2.23
N PRO A 128 6.61 0.09 1.10
CA PRO A 128 8.02 -0.09 0.82
C PRO A 128 8.90 0.52 1.93
N GLY A 129 9.96 -0.20 2.30
CA GLY A 129 11.03 0.30 3.16
C GLY A 129 12.15 0.98 2.35
N GLY A 130 13.20 1.40 3.04
CA GLY A 130 14.41 1.94 2.43
C GLY A 130 14.64 3.43 2.73
N ARG A 131 15.44 4.10 1.90
CA ARG A 131 15.85 5.50 2.08
C ARG A 131 14.72 6.51 1.87
N ALA A 132 13.68 6.13 1.16
CA ALA A 132 12.55 7.00 0.87
C ALA A 132 11.33 6.53 1.67
N VAL A 133 11.25 7.02 2.90
CA VAL A 133 10.11 6.78 3.78
C VAL A 133 8.94 7.60 3.24
N TYR A 134 7.84 6.95 2.85
CA TYR A 134 6.66 7.61 2.29
C TYR A 134 5.43 7.42 3.20
N PRO A 135 5.30 8.24 4.26
CA PRO A 135 4.09 8.25 5.09
C PRO A 135 2.83 8.53 4.26
N SER A 136 2.96 9.26 3.16
CA SER A 136 1.87 9.54 2.22
C SER A 136 1.27 8.25 1.62
N SER A 137 2.09 7.25 1.28
CA SER A 137 1.59 5.95 0.80
C SER A 137 0.78 5.22 1.86
N VAL A 138 1.17 5.33 3.13
CA VAL A 138 0.40 4.79 4.26
C VAL A 138 -0.95 5.50 4.35
N VAL A 139 -0.95 6.83 4.32
CA VAL A 139 -2.18 7.64 4.38
C VAL A 139 -3.14 7.24 3.26
N MET A 140 -2.67 7.21 2.01
CA MET A 140 -3.52 6.93 0.85
C MET A 140 -4.12 5.52 0.87
N ASN A 141 -3.34 4.51 1.29
CA ASN A 141 -3.83 3.13 1.37
C ASN A 141 -4.76 2.90 2.57
N VAL A 142 -4.36 3.36 3.76
CA VAL A 142 -5.08 3.10 5.01
C VAL A 142 -6.39 3.87 5.05
N VAL A 143 -6.39 5.15 4.65
CA VAL A 143 -7.60 5.99 4.68
C VAL A 143 -8.67 5.45 3.74
N ALA A 144 -8.30 4.99 2.54
CA ALA A 144 -9.23 4.37 1.61
C ALA A 144 -9.93 3.14 2.23
N ALA A 145 -9.15 2.24 2.84
CA ALA A 145 -9.70 1.06 3.51
C ALA A 145 -10.58 1.41 4.73
N GLN A 146 -10.21 2.44 5.49
CA GLN A 146 -11.02 2.95 6.61
C GLN A 146 -12.36 3.52 6.14
N GLU A 147 -12.36 4.40 5.12
CA GLU A 147 -13.60 5.00 4.61
C GLU A 147 -14.49 3.97 3.91
N ALA A 148 -13.92 2.92 3.32
CA ALA A 148 -14.68 1.78 2.81
C ALA A 148 -15.38 0.97 3.93
N GLY A 149 -14.93 1.08 5.19
CA GLY A 149 -15.49 0.37 6.34
C GLY A 149 -14.84 -0.99 6.60
N VAL A 150 -13.59 -1.20 6.15
CA VAL A 150 -12.88 -2.46 6.40
C VAL A 150 -12.60 -2.63 7.90
N PRO A 151 -13.02 -3.73 8.54
CA PRO A 151 -12.91 -3.87 10.00
C PRO A 151 -11.52 -4.34 10.47
N SER A 152 -10.69 -4.91 9.59
CA SER A 152 -9.36 -5.42 9.93
C SER A 152 -8.31 -5.00 8.90
N LEU A 153 -7.26 -4.32 9.36
CA LEU A 153 -6.15 -3.87 8.53
C LEU A 153 -4.83 -4.38 9.12
N ALA A 154 -3.93 -4.83 8.26
CA ALA A 154 -2.54 -5.12 8.61
C ALA A 154 -1.61 -4.37 7.66
N ILE A 155 -0.57 -3.75 8.20
CA ILE A 155 0.46 -3.06 7.42
C ILE A 155 1.74 -3.89 7.53
N ALA A 156 2.38 -4.14 6.39
CA ALA A 156 3.69 -4.79 6.31
C ALA A 156 4.69 -3.82 5.68
N SER A 157 5.85 -3.71 6.30
CA SER A 157 7.00 -2.94 5.79
C SER A 157 8.27 -3.72 6.11
N PRO A 158 9.26 -3.76 5.19
CA PRO A 158 10.54 -4.41 5.45
C PRO A 158 11.23 -3.84 6.70
N PRO A 159 11.82 -4.69 7.55
CA PRO A 159 12.63 -4.23 8.68
C PRO A 159 13.90 -3.53 8.16
N GLN A 160 14.46 -2.63 8.95
CA GLN A 160 15.71 -1.96 8.61
C GLN A 160 16.80 -2.26 9.63
N ALA A 161 17.93 -2.79 9.15
CA ALA A 161 19.10 -3.09 9.99
C ALA A 161 19.58 -1.84 10.76
N GLU A 162 19.60 -0.67 10.09
CA GLU A 162 19.98 0.61 10.68
C GLU A 162 19.07 1.06 11.83
N ASN A 163 17.84 0.55 11.90
CA ASN A 163 16.84 0.86 12.93
C ASN A 163 16.56 -0.33 13.84
N GLY A 164 17.53 -1.24 14.02
CA GLY A 164 17.41 -2.38 14.94
C GLY A 164 16.30 -3.38 14.56
N GLY A 165 15.97 -3.47 13.27
CA GLY A 165 14.88 -4.32 12.77
C GLY A 165 13.49 -3.67 12.79
N GLY A 166 13.39 -2.40 13.19
CA GLY A 166 12.17 -1.60 13.07
C GLY A 166 11.96 -1.03 11.66
N ALA A 167 10.75 -0.52 11.40
CA ALA A 167 10.48 0.30 10.22
C ALA A 167 11.14 1.68 10.34
N ALA A 168 11.36 2.33 9.20
CA ALA A 168 11.96 3.66 9.16
C ALA A 168 11.12 4.70 9.94
N PRO A 169 11.73 5.52 10.81
CA PRO A 169 11.01 6.61 11.45
C PRO A 169 10.61 7.65 10.41
N THR A 170 9.43 8.24 10.61
CA THR A 170 9.05 9.45 9.86
C THR A 170 9.80 10.62 10.49
N ARG A 171 10.50 11.40 9.68
CA ARG A 171 11.22 12.61 10.08
C ARG A 171 10.72 13.79 9.27
#